data_AF-E7C5N9-F1
#
_entry.id   AF-E7C5N9-F1
#
_cell.length_a   1.000
_cell.length_b   1.000
_cell.length_c   1.000
_cell.angle_alpha   90.00
_cell.angle_beta   90.00
_cell.angle_gamma   90.00
#
_symmetry.space_group_name_H-M   'P 1'
#
loop_
_entity.id
_entity.type
_entity.pdbx_description
1 polymer ?
#
loop_
_entity_poly.entity_id
_entity_poly.type
_entity_poly.pdbx_seq_one_letter_code
_entity_poly.pdbx_strand_id
1 'polypeptide(L)'
;MLAIREEARAIEEGRIDRDNNPLKNAPHTVEDLVGDWDRPYSREQACFPPGAFRVDKYWAPVNRVDNVYGDRNLVCSCPPMEAYQEAAE
;
A
#
# COMPACT_ATOMS: atom_id res chain seq x y z
N MET A 1 -6.17 -7.42 -13.98
CA MET A 1 -7.55 -6.94 -13.78
C MET A 1 -8.51 -8.03 -13.26
N LEU A 2 -8.53 -9.24 -13.81
CA LEU A 2 -9.43 -10.32 -13.31
C LEU A 2 -9.22 -10.65 -11.82
N ALA A 3 -7.96 -10.78 -11.37
CA ALA A 3 -7.65 -11.01 -9.95
C ALA A 3 -8.17 -9.89 -9.02
N ILE A 4 -8.06 -8.63 -9.45
CA ILE A 4 -8.59 -7.47 -8.70
C ILE A 4 -10.12 -7.53 -8.61
N ARG A 5 -10.81 -7.96 -9.69
CA ARG A 5 -12.26 -8.18 -9.66
C ARG A 5 -12.64 -9.26 -8.65
N GLU A 6 -11.85 -10.31 -8.54
CA GLU A 6 -12.05 -11.37 -7.56
C GLU A 6 -11.87 -10.91 -6.12
N GLU A 7 -10.91 -10.02 -5.85
CA GLU A 7 -10.77 -9.38 -4.54
C GLU A 7 -12.00 -8.53 -4.19
N ALA A 8 -12.50 -7.74 -5.15
CA ALA A 8 -13.72 -6.96 -4.96
C ALA A 8 -14.94 -7.87 -4.68
N ARG A 9 -15.07 -8.97 -5.42
CA ARG A 9 -16.12 -9.97 -5.20
C ARG A 9 -16.01 -10.63 -3.81
N ALA A 10 -14.80 -10.92 -3.34
CA ALA A 10 -14.60 -11.46 -2.01
C ALA A 10 -15.07 -10.51 -0.89
N ILE A 11 -14.93 -9.19 -1.10
CA ILE A 11 -15.48 -8.17 -0.19
C ILE A 11 -17.01 -8.14 -0.29
N GLU A 12 -17.57 -8.12 -1.50
CA GLU A 12 -19.02 -8.14 -1.74
C GLU A 12 -19.71 -9.33 -1.07
N GLU A 13 -19.06 -10.49 -1.08
CA GLU A 13 -19.55 -11.75 -0.50
C GLU A 13 -19.20 -11.93 1.00
N GLY A 14 -18.49 -10.97 1.62
CA GLY A 14 -18.11 -11.04 3.04
C GLY A 14 -17.05 -12.10 3.36
N ARG A 15 -16.28 -12.58 2.36
CA ARG A 15 -15.18 -13.54 2.55
C ARG A 15 -13.90 -12.89 3.08
N ILE A 16 -13.78 -11.57 2.94
CA ILE A 16 -12.70 -10.76 3.50
C ILE A 16 -13.28 -9.51 4.16
N ASP A 17 -12.56 -8.96 5.12
CA ASP A 17 -12.96 -7.75 5.82
C ASP A 17 -13.17 -6.58 4.84
N ARG A 18 -14.23 -5.80 5.05
CA ARG A 18 -14.63 -4.71 4.16
C ARG A 18 -13.67 -3.51 4.19
N ASP A 19 -13.06 -3.26 5.33
CA ASP A 19 -12.21 -2.10 5.59
C ASP A 19 -10.73 -2.47 5.66
N ASN A 20 -10.40 -3.70 6.06
CA ASN A 20 -9.03 -4.24 6.14
C ASN A 20 -8.77 -5.34 5.10
N ASN A 21 -8.54 -4.94 3.84
CA ASN A 21 -8.30 -5.85 2.71
C ASN A 21 -7.20 -5.33 1.77
N PRO A 22 -6.68 -6.17 0.85
CA PRO A 22 -5.62 -5.77 -0.08
C PRO A 22 -5.96 -4.51 -0.87
N LEU A 23 -7.19 -4.37 -1.36
CA LEU A 23 -7.61 -3.20 -2.15
C LEU A 23 -7.58 -1.91 -1.31
N LYS A 24 -8.05 -1.96 -0.06
CA LYS A 24 -8.09 -0.80 0.83
C LYS A 24 -6.73 -0.40 1.37
N ASN A 25 -5.82 -1.35 1.51
CA ASN A 25 -4.47 -1.11 2.04
C ASN A 25 -3.40 -0.97 0.95
N ALA A 26 -3.74 -1.11 -0.33
CA ALA A 26 -2.80 -0.89 -1.43
C ALA A 26 -2.42 0.60 -1.60
N PRO A 27 -1.20 0.92 -2.07
CA PRO A 27 -0.12 -0.01 -2.40
C PRO A 27 0.59 -0.56 -1.15
N HIS A 28 1.22 -1.74 -1.28
CA HIS A 28 2.02 -2.35 -0.21
C HIS A 28 3.51 -2.11 -0.47
N THR A 29 4.16 -1.41 0.46
CA THR A 29 5.60 -1.07 0.40
C THR A 29 6.49 -2.24 0.84
N VAL A 30 7.82 -2.07 0.72
CA VAL A 30 8.77 -3.00 1.33
C VAL A 30 8.67 -2.95 2.86
N GLU A 31 8.45 -1.77 3.43
CA GLU A 31 8.29 -1.59 4.88
C GLU A 31 7.10 -2.39 5.40
N ASP A 32 5.96 -2.31 4.72
CA ASP A 32 4.78 -3.14 4.99
C ASP A 32 5.12 -4.65 4.96
N LEU A 33 5.99 -5.10 4.03
CA LEU A 33 6.34 -6.51 3.90
C LEU A 33 7.19 -7.00 5.09
N VAL A 34 8.21 -6.22 5.48
CA VAL A 34 9.21 -6.62 6.48
C VAL A 34 8.75 -6.38 7.92
N GLY A 35 7.86 -5.40 8.12
CA GLY A 35 7.33 -5.05 9.43
C GLY A 35 6.31 -6.06 9.97
N ASP A 36 5.73 -5.71 11.11
CA ASP A 36 4.65 -6.48 11.73
C ASP A 36 3.42 -6.56 10.81
N TRP A 37 2.69 -7.68 10.88
CA TRP A 37 1.60 -7.96 9.96
C TRP A 37 0.33 -8.34 10.68
N ASP A 38 -0.47 -7.32 10.96
CA ASP A 38 -1.80 -7.42 11.56
C ASP A 38 -2.90 -7.16 10.51
N ARG A 39 -2.96 -8.04 9.50
CA ARG A 39 -3.88 -7.94 8.37
C ARG A 39 -4.52 -9.31 8.11
N PRO A 40 -5.83 -9.40 7.78
CA PRO A 40 -6.55 -10.67 7.63
C PRO A 40 -6.30 -11.35 6.27
N TYR A 41 -5.16 -11.05 5.64
CA TYR A 41 -4.71 -11.60 4.37
C TYR A 41 -3.20 -11.72 4.39
N SER A 42 -2.60 -12.57 3.55
CA SER A 42 -1.16 -12.84 3.63
C SER A 42 -0.30 -11.74 3.00
N ARG A 43 0.96 -11.64 3.45
CA ARG A 43 2.01 -10.85 2.79
C ARG A 43 2.16 -11.21 1.32
N GLU A 44 2.07 -12.50 1.00
CA GLU A 44 2.15 -12.99 -0.37
C GLU A 44 1.00 -12.48 -1.23
N GLN A 45 -0.23 -12.51 -0.71
CA GLN A 45 -1.39 -11.97 -1.44
C GLN A 45 -1.25 -10.47 -1.71
N ALA A 46 -0.65 -9.73 -0.77
CA ALA A 46 -0.42 -8.29 -0.90
C ALA A 46 0.71 -7.95 -1.89
N CYS A 47 1.86 -8.58 -1.72
CA CYS A 47 3.10 -8.20 -2.41
C CYS A 47 3.33 -9.00 -3.70
N PHE A 48 2.78 -10.21 -3.81
CA PHE A 48 2.97 -11.13 -4.94
C PHE A 48 1.63 -11.71 -5.42
N PRO A 49 0.65 -10.87 -5.81
CA PRO A 49 -0.64 -11.34 -6.28
C PRO A 49 -0.51 -12.20 -7.56
N PRO A 50 -1.54 -13.00 -7.92
CA PRO A 50 -1.49 -13.87 -9.09
C PRO A 50 -1.05 -13.13 -10.36
N GLY A 51 -0.02 -13.66 -11.01
CA GLY A 51 0.59 -13.05 -12.21
C GLY A 51 1.71 -12.05 -11.93
N ALA A 52 2.07 -11.80 -10.67
CA ALA A 52 3.25 -11.01 -10.34
C ALA A 52 4.55 -11.77 -10.69
N PHE A 53 5.48 -11.09 -11.37
CA PHE A 53 6.83 -11.58 -11.57
C PHE A 53 7.61 -11.49 -10.25
N ARG A 54 7.93 -12.63 -9.65
CA ARG A 54 8.63 -12.68 -8.36
C ARG A 54 10.08 -12.21 -8.42
N VAL A 55 10.70 -12.27 -9.61
CA VAL A 55 12.12 -11.99 -9.81
C VAL A 55 12.38 -10.52 -10.16
N ASP A 56 11.41 -9.86 -10.81
CA ASP A 56 11.50 -8.45 -11.22
C ASP A 56 10.29 -7.69 -10.66
N LYS A 57 10.32 -7.49 -9.34
CA LYS A 57 9.25 -6.82 -8.60
C LYS A 57 9.58 -5.35 -8.45
N TYR A 58 8.74 -4.50 -9.06
CA TYR A 58 8.70 -3.08 -8.74
C TYR A 58 8.00 -2.87 -7.39
N TRP A 59 8.63 -2.09 -6.52
CA TRP A 59 8.09 -1.72 -5.21
C TRP A 59 7.57 -0.28 -5.22
N ALA A 60 6.37 -0.09 -4.69
CA ALA A 60 5.90 1.25 -4.39
C ALA A 60 6.79 1.85 -3.30
N PRO A 61 7.38 3.05 -3.50
CA PRO A 61 8.29 3.64 -2.53
C PRO A 61 7.58 4.18 -1.29
N VAL A 62 6.27 4.46 -1.39
CA VAL A 62 5.43 4.97 -0.30
C VAL A 62 4.06 4.31 -0.32
N ASN A 63 3.37 4.35 0.82
CA ASN A 63 1.98 3.92 0.96
C ASN A 63 1.02 4.93 0.29
N ARG A 64 -0.29 4.70 0.42
CA ARG A 64 -1.32 5.55 -0.19
C ARG A 64 -1.18 7.01 0.26
N VAL A 65 -1.14 7.91 -0.71
CA VAL A 65 -1.04 9.36 -0.49
C VAL A 65 -2.29 9.91 0.21
N ASP A 66 -2.08 10.76 1.21
CA ASP A 66 -3.14 11.60 1.78
C ASP A 66 -3.30 12.89 0.95
N ASN A 67 -4.28 12.86 0.06
CA ASN A 67 -4.58 14.00 -0.82
C ASN A 67 -5.13 15.21 -0.04
N VAL A 68 -5.98 14.98 0.97
CA VAL A 68 -6.65 16.06 1.70
C VAL A 68 -5.66 16.84 2.55
N TYR A 69 -4.69 16.14 3.15
CA TYR A 69 -3.61 16.80 3.87
C TYR A 69 -2.79 17.71 2.94
N GLY A 70 -2.45 17.24 1.75
CA GLY A 70 -1.71 18.01 0.75
C GLY A 70 -2.44 19.29 0.33
N ASP A 71 -3.75 19.20 0.06
CA ASP A 71 -4.57 20.36 -0.31
C ASP A 71 -4.69 21.40 0.82
N ARG A 72 -4.67 20.95 2.08
CA ARG A 72 -4.77 21.83 3.27
C ARG A 72 -3.42 22.43 3.69
N ASN A 73 -2.31 21.79 3.35
CA ASN A 73 -0.95 22.19 3.74
C ASN A 73 -0.08 22.36 2.49
N LEU A 74 -0.41 23.36 1.68
CA LEU A 74 0.18 23.53 0.36
C LEU A 74 1.68 23.86 0.45
N VAL A 75 2.51 22.91 0.04
CA VAL A 75 3.97 23.06 -0.11
C VAL A 75 4.34 22.71 -1.54
N CYS A 76 4.69 23.73 -2.34
CA CYS A 76 4.99 23.58 -3.77
C CYS A 76 6.47 23.83 -4.13
N SER A 77 7.33 23.96 -3.12
CA SER A 77 8.79 24.01 -3.26
C SER A 77 9.39 22.93 -2.37
N CYS A 78 10.63 22.53 -2.65
CA CYS A 78 11.32 21.58 -1.79
C CYS A 78 11.36 22.11 -0.34
N PRO A 79 10.94 21.31 0.65
CA PRO A 79 11.24 21.56 2.05
C PRO A 79 12.74 21.82 2.30
N PRO A 80 13.08 22.53 3.39
CA PRO A 80 14.47 22.67 3.81
C PRO A 80 15.10 21.31 4.13
N MET A 81 16.43 21.18 3.99
CA MET A 81 17.11 19.88 4.09
C MET A 81 16.94 19.23 5.46
N GLU A 82 16.83 20.04 6.51
CA GLU A 82 16.57 19.65 7.88
C GLU A 82 15.28 18.82 7.99
N ALA A 83 14.27 19.09 7.16
CA ALA A 83 13.01 18.35 7.16
C ALA A 83 13.15 16.90 6.66
N TYR A 84 14.25 16.54 5.99
CA TYR A 84 14.50 15.17 5.53
C TYR A 84 15.36 14.36 6.50
N GLN A 85 15.97 14.98 7.52
CA GLN A 85 16.88 14.29 8.43
C GLN A 85 16.17 13.19 9.22
N GLU A 86 14.96 13.44 9.69
CA GLU A 86 14.15 12.46 10.44
C GLU A 86 13.65 11.30 9.57
N ALA A 87 13.50 11.50 8.25
CA ALA A 87 13.02 10.46 7.33
C ALA A 87 14.13 9.51 6.83
N ALA A 88 15.38 9.83 7.12
CA ALA A 88 16.56 9.07 6.70
C ALA A 88 17.13 8.14 7.79
N GLU A 89 16.55 8.19 9.00
CA GLU A 89 16.83 7.29 10.13
C GLU A 89 15.83 6.13 10.18
#